data_AF-A0A1G3A0Y3-F1
#
_entry.id   AF-A0A1G3A0Y3-F1
#
_cell.length_a   1.000
_cell.length_b   1.000
_cell.length_c   1.000
_cell.angle_alpha   90.00
_cell.angle_beta   90.00
_cell.angle_gamma   90.00
#
_symmetry.space_group_name_H-M   'P 1'
#
loop_
_entity.id
_entity.type
_entity.pdbx_description
1 polymer ?
#
loop_
_entity_poly.entity_id
_entity_poly.type
_entity_poly.pdbx_seq_one_letter_code
_entity_poly.pdbx_strand_id
1 'polypeptide(L)'
;MAYCLLRHHVHLIVVPSTSESLAKGISEAHIRYTRHINFKKKWRGHLWQGRFSSHPMDNRYSMEAVRYVELNPVRARESRIAWQYRWSSAKAHVMGENDALVDVKPMLQRVPDWKAYLLEGVHRESIRRIREHEVSGLPLGDKLFVKSLERTYKRTLVKQKPGPRRDN
;
A
#
# COMPACT_ATOMS: atom_id res chain seq x y z
N MET A 1 9.60 -4.70 1.72
CA MET A 1 8.39 -4.33 0.95
C MET A 1 7.25 -5.19 1.46
N ALA A 2 5.99 -4.95 1.09
CA ALA A 2 4.88 -5.80 1.53
C ALA A 2 3.71 -5.75 0.54
N TYR A 3 2.86 -6.78 0.55
CA TYR A 3 1.64 -6.82 -0.24
C TYR A 3 0.51 -7.58 0.46
N CYS A 4 -0.72 -7.26 0.07
CA CYS A 4 -1.91 -8.02 0.42
C CYS A 4 -2.95 -7.88 -0.71
N LEU A 5 -3.37 -9.01 -1.27
CA LEU A 5 -4.43 -9.09 -2.29
C LEU A 5 -5.70 -9.62 -1.62
N LEU A 6 -6.65 -8.74 -1.36
CA LEU A 6 -7.98 -9.10 -0.86
C LEU A 6 -8.92 -9.36 -2.03
N ARG A 7 -10.11 -9.91 -1.74
CA ARG A 7 -11.15 -10.13 -2.76
C ARG A 7 -11.60 -8.86 -3.47
N HIS A 8 -11.54 -7.71 -2.79
CA HIS A 8 -12.08 -6.44 -3.29
C HIS A 8 -11.01 -5.39 -3.57
N HIS A 9 -9.83 -5.49 -2.95
CA HIS A 9 -8.80 -4.46 -3.01
C HIS A 9 -7.40 -5.07 -2.95
N VAL A 10 -6.43 -4.37 -3.54
CA VAL A 10 -5.02 -4.74 -3.53
C VAL A 10 -4.24 -3.62 -2.84
N HIS A 11 -3.42 -3.98 -1.85
CA HIS A 11 -2.52 -3.05 -1.17
C HIS A 11 -1.07 -3.46 -1.39
N LEU A 12 -0.23 -2.50 -1.77
CA LEU A 12 1.18 -2.70 -2.09
C LEU A 12 2.03 -1.65 -1.39
N ILE A 13 3.13 -2.08 -0.75
CA ILE A 13 4.19 -1.22 -0.23
C ILE A 13 5.47 -1.55 -0.99
N VAL A 14 5.84 -0.66 -1.91
CA VAL A 14 6.90 -0.90 -2.90
C VAL A 14 7.89 0.25 -2.93
N VAL A 15 9.11 -0.05 -3.35
CA VAL A 15 10.13 0.95 -3.66
C VAL A 15 10.28 0.97 -5.18
N PRO A 16 9.80 2.00 -5.89
CA PRO A 16 9.93 2.08 -7.34
C PRO A 16 11.40 2.29 -7.72
N SER A 17 11.86 1.59 -8.77
CA SER A 17 13.23 1.74 -9.29
C SER A 17 13.43 3.05 -10.05
N THR A 18 12.36 3.55 -10.68
CA THR A 18 12.33 4.82 -11.42
C THR A 18 11.02 5.57 -11.14
N SER A 19 10.99 6.87 -11.45
CA SER A 19 9.81 7.72 -11.29
C SER A 19 8.55 7.21 -12.01
N GLU A 20 8.72 6.46 -13.10
CA GLU A 20 7.61 5.95 -13.92
C GLU A 20 7.27 4.48 -13.66
N SER A 21 8.19 3.73 -13.02
CA SER A 21 8.08 2.28 -12.85
C SER A 21 6.81 1.84 -12.14
N LEU A 22 6.37 2.57 -11.12
CA LEU A 22 5.15 2.27 -10.37
C LEU A 22 3.91 2.36 -11.28
N ALA A 23 3.73 3.49 -11.95
CA ALA A 23 2.56 3.73 -12.78
C ALA A 23 2.49 2.74 -13.96
N LYS A 24 3.64 2.51 -14.63
CA LYS A 24 3.74 1.56 -15.75
C LYS A 24 3.47 0.12 -15.28
N GLY A 25 4.10 -0.30 -14.18
CA GLY A 25 3.94 -1.66 -13.65
C GLY A 25 2.51 -1.99 -13.25
N ILE A 26 1.85 -1.08 -12.52
CA ILE A 26 0.45 -1.28 -12.10
C ILE A 26 -0.52 -1.21 -13.28
N SER A 27 -0.31 -0.28 -14.22
CA SER A 27 -1.13 -0.17 -15.44
C SER A 27 -1.08 -1.47 -16.25
N GLU A 28 0.11 -2.00 -16.50
CA GLU A 28 0.29 -3.25 -17.25
C GLU A 28 -0.34 -4.45 -16.53
N ALA A 29 -0.16 -4.55 -15.20
CA ALA A 29 -0.80 -5.60 -14.41
C ALA A 29 -2.33 -5.53 -14.50
N HIS A 30 -2.91 -4.33 -14.37
CA HIS A 30 -4.35 -4.11 -14.47
C HIS A 30 -4.90 -4.49 -15.86
N ILE A 31 -4.20 -4.10 -16.93
CA ILE A 31 -4.59 -4.42 -18.32
C ILE A 31 -4.56 -5.93 -18.54
N ARG A 32 -3.44 -6.60 -18.21
CA ARG A 32 -3.27 -8.04 -18.42
C ARG A 32 -4.30 -8.85 -17.63
N TYR A 33 -4.55 -8.49 -16.37
CA TYR A 33 -5.54 -9.16 -15.54
C TYR A 33 -6.97 -8.95 -16.06
N THR A 34 -7.34 -7.72 -16.43
CA THR A 34 -8.66 -7.42 -17.02
C THR A 34 -8.90 -8.22 -18.28
N ARG A 35 -7.90 -8.26 -19.18
CA ARG A 35 -7.98 -9.05 -20.42
C ARG A 35 -8.18 -10.53 -20.10
N HIS A 36 -7.35 -11.09 -19.22
CA HIS A 36 -7.46 -12.51 -18.83
C HIS A 36 -8.86 -12.86 -18.30
N ILE A 37 -9.39 -12.07 -17.38
CA ILE A 37 -10.71 -12.31 -16.80
C ILE A 37 -11.82 -12.12 -17.83
N ASN A 38 -11.77 -11.06 -18.64
CA ASN A 38 -12.78 -10.82 -19.68
C ASN A 38 -12.83 -11.96 -20.70
N PHE A 39 -11.68 -12.47 -21.15
CA PHE A 39 -11.65 -13.64 -22.04
C PHE A 39 -12.19 -14.90 -21.35
N LYS A 40 -11.75 -15.18 -20.12
CA LYS A 40 -12.17 -16.37 -19.37
C LYS A 40 -13.66 -16.37 -19.02
N LYS A 41 -14.24 -15.19 -18.74
CA LYS A 41 -15.64 -15.03 -18.32
C LYS A 41 -16.57 -14.59 -19.45
N LYS A 42 -16.04 -14.36 -20.66
CA LYS A 42 -16.78 -13.77 -21.81
C LYS A 42 -17.44 -12.43 -21.44
N TRP A 43 -16.78 -11.64 -20.60
CA TRP A 43 -17.24 -10.31 -20.19
C TRP A 43 -16.67 -9.22 -21.09
N ARG A 44 -17.31 -8.05 -21.07
CA ARG A 44 -16.85 -6.83 -21.72
C ARG A 44 -16.86 -5.69 -20.71
N GLY A 45 -15.92 -4.76 -20.84
CA GLY A 45 -15.82 -3.57 -19.99
C GLY A 45 -14.68 -3.61 -18.97
N HIS A 46 -14.74 -2.65 -18.05
CA HIS A 46 -13.71 -2.41 -17.03
C HIS A 46 -13.90 -3.31 -15.82
N LEU A 47 -12.82 -3.91 -15.33
CA LEU A 47 -12.82 -4.73 -14.11
C LEU A 47 -12.49 -3.92 -12.85
N TRP A 48 -11.73 -2.84 -13.00
CA TRP A 48 -11.26 -2.00 -11.89
C TRP A 48 -12.16 -0.79 -11.69
N GLN A 49 -12.44 -0.43 -10.44
CA GLN A 49 -13.31 0.71 -10.08
C GLN A 49 -12.71 2.07 -10.43
N GLY A 50 -11.40 2.15 -10.70
CA GLY A 50 -10.74 3.41 -11.04
C GLY A 50 -9.23 3.26 -11.17
N ARG A 51 -8.55 4.41 -11.19
CA ARG A 51 -7.09 4.48 -11.14
C ARG A 51 -6.59 4.02 -9.77
N PHE A 52 -5.39 3.46 -9.73
CA PHE A 52 -4.73 3.19 -8.46
C PHE A 52 -4.44 4.52 -7.74
N SER A 53 -4.52 4.51 -6.40
CA SER A 53 -4.04 5.61 -5.56
C SER A 53 -2.65 5.27 -5.03
N SER A 54 -1.83 6.29 -4.81
CA SER A 54 -0.50 6.15 -4.24
C SER A 54 -0.10 7.40 -3.48
N HIS A 55 0.65 7.24 -2.39
CA HIS A 55 1.28 8.34 -1.66
C HIS A 55 2.67 7.90 -1.16
N PRO A 56 3.67 8.80 -1.19
CA PRO A 56 4.99 8.49 -0.64
C PRO A 56 4.94 8.47 0.90
N MET A 57 5.81 7.67 1.50
CA MET A 57 5.93 7.52 2.95
C MET A 57 7.39 7.62 3.38
N ASP A 58 7.63 8.15 4.58
CA ASP A 58 8.95 8.05 5.20
C ASP A 58 9.20 6.64 5.79
N ASN A 59 10.39 6.45 6.35
CA ASN A 59 10.80 5.17 6.94
C ASN A 59 9.95 4.73 8.14
N ARG A 60 9.47 5.65 8.98
CA ARG A 60 8.66 5.30 10.16
C ARG A 60 7.26 4.88 9.73
N TYR A 61 6.61 5.69 8.91
CA TYR A 61 5.23 5.43 8.49
C TYR A 61 5.14 4.25 7.51
N SER A 62 6.17 4.00 6.71
CA SER A 62 6.22 2.80 5.87
C SER A 62 6.17 1.51 6.69
N MET A 63 6.78 1.45 7.88
CA MET A 63 6.65 0.28 8.75
C MET A 63 5.22 0.12 9.25
N GLU A 64 4.62 1.18 9.80
CA GLU A 64 3.21 1.14 10.24
C GLU A 64 2.27 0.71 9.10
N ALA A 65 2.54 1.17 7.87
CA ALA A 65 1.80 0.79 6.68
C ALA A 65 2.02 -0.68 6.28
N VAL A 66 3.24 -1.21 6.39
CA VAL A 66 3.51 -2.65 6.18
C VAL A 66 2.69 -3.50 7.15
N ARG A 67 2.70 -3.17 8.44
CA ARG A 67 1.88 -3.87 9.45
C ARG A 67 0.39 -3.80 9.10
N TYR A 68 -0.07 -2.61 8.72
CA TYR A 68 -1.46 -2.39 8.29
C TYR A 68 -1.83 -3.28 7.12
N VAL A 69 -1.01 -3.32 6.07
CA VAL A 69 -1.24 -4.12 4.86
C VAL A 69 -1.32 -5.60 5.18
N GLU A 70 -0.41 -6.11 6.00
CA GLU A 70 -0.36 -7.55 6.33
C GLU A 70 -1.45 -7.99 7.32
N LEU A 71 -1.95 -7.08 8.15
CA LEU A 71 -3.10 -7.33 9.02
C LEU A 71 -4.45 -7.12 8.33
N ASN A 72 -4.48 -6.60 7.10
CA ASN A 72 -5.74 -6.37 6.39
C ASN A 72 -6.63 -7.61 6.23
N PRO A 73 -6.11 -8.82 5.93
CA PRO A 73 -6.95 -10.02 5.86
C PRO A 73 -7.68 -10.31 7.18
N VAL A 74 -7.01 -10.08 8.31
CA VAL A 74 -7.62 -10.25 9.65
C VAL A 74 -8.68 -9.18 9.89
N ARG A 75 -8.36 -7.92 9.58
CA ARG A 75 -9.29 -6.79 9.71
C ARG A 75 -10.53 -6.93 8.81
N ALA A 76 -10.36 -7.50 7.61
CA ALA A 76 -11.42 -7.79 6.66
C ALA A 76 -12.18 -9.09 6.98
N ARG A 77 -11.82 -9.79 8.07
CA ARG A 77 -12.38 -11.09 8.47
C ARG A 77 -12.25 -12.18 7.40
N GLU A 78 -11.23 -12.08 6.55
CA GLU A 78 -10.89 -13.09 5.54
C GLU A 78 -9.91 -14.16 6.06
N SER A 79 -9.22 -13.86 7.16
CA SER A 79 -8.36 -14.82 7.89
C SER A 79 -8.43 -14.57 9.38
N ARG A 80 -8.20 -15.60 10.20
CA ARG A 80 -8.01 -15.43 11.65
C ARG A 80 -6.58 -14.99 11.99
N ILE A 81 -5.62 -15.37 11.17
CA ILE A 81 -4.19 -15.16 11.39
C ILE A 81 -3.56 -14.60 10.10
N ALA A 82 -2.81 -13.50 10.20
CA ALA A 82 -2.25 -12.80 9.05
C ALA A 82 -1.37 -13.69 8.17
N TRP A 83 -0.40 -14.40 8.76
CA TRP A 83 0.52 -15.29 8.05
C TRP A 83 -0.09 -16.62 7.59
N GLN A 84 -1.39 -16.86 7.84
CA GLN A 84 -2.14 -17.96 7.23
C GLN A 84 -2.86 -17.54 5.94
N TYR A 85 -2.97 -16.23 5.68
CA TYR A 85 -3.58 -15.74 4.46
C TYR A 85 -2.61 -15.87 3.28
N ARG A 86 -2.97 -16.73 2.32
CA ARG A 86 -2.10 -17.08 1.18
C ARG A 86 -1.71 -15.89 0.30
N TRP A 87 -2.57 -14.86 0.20
CA TRP A 87 -2.39 -13.77 -0.74
C TRP A 87 -1.78 -12.52 -0.09
N SER A 88 -0.84 -12.71 0.84
CA SER A 88 -0.11 -11.62 1.50
C SER A 88 1.33 -12.01 1.80
N SER A 89 2.22 -11.01 1.85
CA SER A 89 3.61 -11.16 2.27
C SER A 89 3.79 -11.53 3.75
N ALA A 90 2.73 -11.51 4.56
CA ALA A 90 2.80 -11.80 6.00
C ALA A 90 3.48 -13.14 6.29
N LYS A 91 3.18 -14.17 5.49
CA LYS A 91 3.82 -15.49 5.63
C LYS A 91 5.31 -15.43 5.31
N ALA A 92 5.69 -14.77 4.21
CA ALA A 92 7.08 -14.64 3.79
C ALA A 92 7.93 -14.00 4.91
N HIS A 93 7.47 -12.89 5.47
CA HIS A 93 8.19 -12.24 6.57
C HIS A 93 8.21 -13.07 7.86
N VAL A 94 7.09 -13.72 8.24
CA VAL A 94 7.07 -14.58 9.44
C VAL A 94 8.00 -15.79 9.31
N MET A 95 8.10 -16.37 8.11
CA MET A 95 8.97 -17.53 7.86
C MET A 95 10.43 -17.14 7.61
N GLY A 96 10.72 -15.86 7.34
CA GLY A 96 12.05 -15.43 6.97
C GLY A 96 12.45 -15.83 5.54
N GLU A 97 11.47 -16.15 4.70
CA GLU A 97 11.67 -16.70 3.36
C GLU A 97 11.11 -15.75 2.29
N ASN A 98 11.91 -15.47 1.26
CA ASN A 98 11.45 -14.69 0.11
C ASN A 98 10.33 -15.42 -0.63
N ASP A 99 9.41 -14.66 -1.22
CA ASP A 99 8.42 -15.19 -2.16
C ASP A 99 8.59 -14.57 -3.55
N ALA A 100 7.64 -14.85 -4.46
CA ALA A 100 7.69 -14.37 -5.84
C ALA A 100 7.66 -12.83 -5.98
N LEU A 101 7.21 -12.09 -4.96
CA LEU A 101 7.00 -10.65 -5.01
C LEU A 101 7.79 -9.88 -3.94
N VAL A 102 8.28 -10.53 -2.88
CA VAL A 102 8.92 -9.85 -1.75
C VAL A 102 10.29 -10.44 -1.40
N ASP A 103 11.27 -9.54 -1.27
CA ASP A 103 12.50 -9.77 -0.51
C ASP A 103 12.28 -9.33 0.94
N VAL A 104 12.37 -10.30 1.87
CA VAL A 104 12.07 -10.09 3.29
C VAL A 104 13.24 -9.47 4.04
N LYS A 105 14.48 -9.62 3.54
CA LYS A 105 15.70 -9.23 4.25
C LYS A 105 15.70 -7.76 4.68
N PRO A 106 15.35 -6.77 3.83
CA PRO A 106 15.37 -5.37 4.24
C PRO A 106 14.40 -5.05 5.38
N MET A 107 13.29 -5.79 5.48
CA MET A 107 12.30 -5.61 6.53
C MET A 107 12.71 -6.32 7.82
N LEU A 108 13.22 -7.54 7.71
CA LEU A 108 13.68 -8.33 8.87
C LEU A 108 14.90 -7.74 9.56
N GLN A 109 15.75 -7.02 8.83
CA GLN A 109 16.85 -6.24 9.42
C GLN A 109 16.35 -5.13 10.37
N ARG A 110 15.12 -4.66 10.18
CA ARG A 110 14.51 -3.60 11.00
C ARG A 110 13.67 -4.18 12.12
N VAL A 111 13.02 -5.32 11.87
CA VAL A 111 12.17 -6.02 12.83
C VAL A 111 12.44 -7.52 12.71
N PRO A 112 13.29 -8.09 13.57
CA PRO A 112 13.62 -9.52 13.50
C PRO A 112 12.44 -10.42 13.86
N ASP A 113 11.68 -10.09 14.91
CA ASP A 113 10.49 -10.86 15.31
C ASP A 113 9.23 -10.32 14.62
N TRP A 114 9.02 -10.77 13.39
CA TRP A 114 7.88 -10.34 12.59
C TRP A 114 6.53 -10.80 13.14
N LYS A 115 6.51 -11.93 13.86
CA LYS A 115 5.28 -12.46 14.45
C LYS A 115 4.83 -11.58 15.61
N ALA A 116 5.74 -11.24 16.53
CA ALA A 116 5.46 -10.29 17.62
C ALA A 116 5.01 -8.93 17.04
N TYR A 117 5.71 -8.45 16.01
CA TYR A 117 5.37 -7.21 15.33
C TYR A 117 3.93 -7.17 14.78
N LEU A 118 3.45 -8.27 14.18
CA LEU A 118 2.06 -8.35 13.73
C LEU A 118 1.07 -8.49 14.90
N LEU A 119 1.44 -9.22 15.95
CA LEU A 119 0.59 -9.44 17.13
C LEU A 119 0.34 -8.17 17.95
N GLU A 120 1.24 -7.19 17.91
CA GLU A 120 1.00 -5.86 18.48
C GLU A 120 -0.21 -5.15 17.85
N GLY A 121 -0.62 -5.54 16.65
CA GLY A 121 -1.73 -4.91 15.93
C GLY A 121 -1.38 -3.52 15.42
N VAL A 122 -2.39 -2.82 14.86
CA VAL A 122 -2.23 -1.45 14.36
C VAL A 122 -3.08 -0.50 15.19
N HIS A 123 -2.46 0.56 15.70
CA HIS A 123 -3.17 1.62 16.41
C HIS A 123 -4.23 2.28 15.52
N ARG A 124 -5.39 2.60 16.10
CA ARG A 124 -6.51 3.25 15.39
C ARG A 124 -6.07 4.54 14.68
N GLU A 125 -5.19 5.31 15.32
CA GLU A 125 -4.66 6.55 14.77
C GLU A 125 -3.76 6.33 13.55
N SER A 126 -2.99 5.24 13.51
CA SER A 126 -2.22 4.86 12.33
C SER A 126 -3.12 4.45 11.17
N ILE A 127 -4.19 3.68 11.45
CA ILE A 127 -5.20 3.32 10.44
C ILE A 127 -5.84 4.58 9.84
N ARG A 128 -6.23 5.53 10.70
CA ARG A 128 -6.86 6.78 10.28
C ARG A 128 -5.93 7.57 9.35
N ARG A 129 -4.67 7.77 9.76
CA ARG A 129 -3.65 8.47 8.97
C ARG A 129 -3.40 7.80 7.62
N ILE A 130 -3.20 6.48 7.58
CA ILE A 130 -2.98 5.75 6.32
C ILE A 130 -4.15 6.00 5.35
N ARG A 131 -5.40 5.86 5.83
CA ARG A 131 -6.60 6.07 4.99
C ARG A 131 -6.76 7.50 4.49
N GLU A 132 -6.47 8.50 5.33
CA GLU A 132 -6.52 9.91 4.91
C GLU A 132 -5.54 10.21 3.77
N HIS A 133 -4.37 9.58 3.79
CA HIS A 133 -3.35 9.71 2.76
C HIS A 133 -3.63 8.85 1.52
N GLU A 134 -4.28 7.68 1.67
CA GLU A 134 -4.81 6.89 0.55
C GLU A 134 -5.83 7.69 -0.28
N VAL A 135 -6.66 8.52 0.36
CA VAL A 135 -7.66 9.36 -0.32
C VAL A 135 -7.03 10.63 -0.92
N SER A 136 -6.16 11.31 -0.17
CA SER A 136 -5.60 12.59 -0.61
C SER A 136 -4.43 12.47 -1.59
N GLY A 137 -3.70 11.34 -1.58
CA GLY A 137 -2.46 11.15 -2.33
C GLY A 137 -1.27 11.96 -1.79
N LEU A 138 -1.45 12.68 -0.67
CA LEU A 138 -0.40 13.51 -0.08
C LEU A 138 0.64 12.65 0.67
N PRO A 139 1.91 13.08 0.76
CA PRO A 139 2.95 12.36 1.49
C PRO A 139 2.60 12.11 2.96
N LEU A 140 2.87 10.90 3.46
CA LEU A 140 2.74 10.54 4.87
C LEU A 140 4.13 10.42 5.50
N GLY A 141 4.53 11.46 6.23
CA GLY A 141 5.84 11.51 6.88
C GLY A 141 5.96 12.62 7.90
N ASP A 142 7.11 12.68 8.56
CA ASP A 142 7.44 13.80 9.43
C ASP A 142 7.54 15.14 8.67
N LYS A 143 7.60 16.24 9.43
CA LYS A 143 7.64 17.60 8.85
C LYS A 143 8.88 17.83 7.97
N LEU A 144 10.00 17.18 8.27
CA LEU A 144 11.25 17.35 7.51
C LEU A 144 11.16 16.61 6.18
N PHE A 145 10.60 15.40 6.18
CA PHE A 145 10.31 14.62 4.99
C PHE A 145 9.36 15.34 4.05
N VAL A 146 8.24 15.88 4.57
CA VAL A 146 7.30 16.59 3.70
C VAL A 146 7.94 17.85 3.11
N LYS A 147 8.66 18.64 3.93
CA LYS A 147 9.37 19.84 3.45
C LYS A 147 10.44 19.53 2.41
N SER A 148 11.14 18.40 2.52
CA SER A 148 12.15 18.02 1.52
C SER A 148 11.48 17.72 0.18
N LEU A 149 10.36 16.99 0.18
CA LEU A 149 9.58 16.75 -1.04
C LEU A 149 9.04 18.04 -1.66
N GLU A 150 8.51 18.97 -0.86
CA GLU A 150 8.01 20.26 -1.36
C GLU A 150 9.13 21.06 -2.05
N ARG A 151 10.35 21.05 -1.50
CA ARG A 151 11.52 21.70 -2.10
C ARG A 151 11.92 21.04 -3.42
N THR A 152 11.99 19.71 -3.46
CA THR A 152 12.38 18.96 -4.66
C THR A 152 11.40 19.17 -5.81
N TYR A 153 10.09 19.07 -5.52
CA TYR A 153 9.05 19.15 -6.55
C TYR A 153 8.50 20.56 -6.77
N LYS A 154 8.94 21.55 -5.97
CA LYS A 154 8.49 22.95 -6.01
C LYS A 154 6.96 23.07 -5.98
N ARG A 155 6.32 22.28 -5.10
CA ARG A 155 4.85 22.20 -4.94
C ARG A 155 4.50 22.08 -3.48
N THR A 156 3.33 22.60 -3.11
CA THR A 156 2.75 22.39 -1.76
C THR A 156 2.18 20.98 -1.67
N LEU A 157 2.65 20.20 -0.69
CA LEU A 157 2.30 18.79 -0.48
C LEU A 157 1.62 18.55 0.88
N VAL A 158 1.17 19.62 1.53
CA VAL A 158 0.33 19.57 2.72
C VAL A 158 -1.10 19.98 2.39
N LYS A 159 -2.06 19.41 3.13
CA LYS A 159 -3.49 19.70 2.96
C LYS A 159 -3.74 21.19 3.18
N GLN A 160 -4.27 21.86 2.16
CA GLN A 160 -4.68 23.26 2.22
C GLN A 160 -6.13 23.37 2.67
N LYS A 161 -6.52 24.56 3.14
CA LYS A 161 -7.94 24.87 3.35
C LYS A 161 -8.67 24.71 2.00
N PRO A 162 -9.86 24.08 1.96
CA PRO A 162 -10.67 24.04 0.76
C PRO A 162 -10.84 25.46 0.21
N GLY A 163 -10.68 25.62 -1.11
CA GLY A 163 -10.97 26.90 -1.75
C GLY A 163 -12.42 27.32 -1.50
N PRO A 164 -12.74 28.62 -1.61
CA PRO A 164 -14.12 29.08 -1.54
C PRO A 164 -14.99 28.31 -2.54
N ARG A 165 -16.22 27.96 -2.15
CA ARG A 165 -17.19 27.38 -3.09
C ARG A 165 -17.36 28.37 -4.24
N ARG A 166 -17.22 27.90 -5.47
CA ARG A 166 -17.61 28.70 -6.63
C ARG A 166 -19.12 28.72 -6.64
N ASP A 167 -19.70 29.90 -6.44
CA ASP A 167 -21.10 30.12 -6.72
C ASP A 167 -21.27 29.97 -8.24
N ASN A 168 -22.01 28.93 -8.65
CA ASN A 168 -22.50 28.76 -10.01
C ASN A 168 -23.88 29.40 -10.11
#